data_AF-A0A832SWS4-F1
#
_entry.id   AF-A0A832SWS4-F1
#
_cell.length_a   1.000
_cell.length_b   1.000
_cell.length_c   1.000
_cell.angle_alpha   90.00
_cell.angle_beta   90.00
_cell.angle_gamma   90.00
#
_symmetry.space_group_name_H-M   'P 1'
#
loop_
_entity.id
_entity.type
_entity.pdbx_description
1 polymer ?
#
loop_
_entity_poly.entity_id
_entity_poly.type
_entity_poly.pdbx_seq_one_letter_code
_entity_poly.pdbx_strand_id
1 'polypeptide(L)'
;MFRGKKEEGVNWAFLQEHYPDVVEGLKELREWDNVKNALADAERLEDYSILALAALVALKREVNIDLEELSERIYNVSNKLDSFKTETENNFKRIEKEINGIKEVVEELDRRTVVVANVEKVLPRVSELEERMLSFPIEVAESLEKRLIKSLEKKVEELVEEKVGKANNINLKEFLDKYDSLVRENVELKRKLENRERIIRELRDKLAKMQESVKEVEEIEKKVSEYGKLAEDMKEVRVRLAKITGSYDLKEALRIIENNFIPKSRVEELAKSIKNLMKENEELRKENEKLKKDLERITQAVKTLVDEGLIEPPQEEE
;
A
#
# COMPACT_ATOMS: atom_id res chain seq x y z
N MET A 1 -17.32 -46.10 86.91
CA MET A 1 -16.33 -45.05 86.58
C MET A 1 -16.22 -44.96 85.07
N PHE A 2 -17.07 -44.18 84.43
CA PHE A 2 -16.90 -43.82 83.02
C PHE A 2 -16.42 -42.37 83.00
N ARG A 3 -15.11 -42.18 82.88
CA ARG A 3 -14.55 -40.87 82.55
C ARG A 3 -14.92 -40.60 81.09
N GLY A 4 -15.94 -39.77 80.87
CA GLY A 4 -16.19 -39.20 79.56
C GLY A 4 -14.93 -38.48 79.10
N LYS A 5 -14.35 -38.91 77.98
CA LYS A 5 -13.41 -38.08 77.24
C LYS A 5 -14.20 -36.86 76.82
N LYS A 6 -13.85 -35.69 77.37
CA LYS A 6 -14.29 -34.42 76.79
C LYS A 6 -13.72 -34.42 75.38
N GLU A 7 -14.57 -34.44 74.38
CA GLU A 7 -14.17 -34.11 73.02
C GLU A 7 -13.49 -32.74 73.10
N GLU A 8 -12.18 -32.70 72.85
CA GLU A 8 -11.45 -31.46 72.70
C GLU A 8 -12.02 -30.77 71.48
N GLY A 9 -13.00 -29.90 71.68
CA GLY A 9 -13.59 -29.10 70.62
C GLY A 9 -12.48 -28.37 69.86
N VAL A 10 -12.64 -28.29 68.55
CA VAL A 10 -11.71 -27.61 67.64
C VAL A 10 -11.56 -26.16 68.08
N ASN A 11 -10.50 -25.86 68.82
CA ASN A 11 -10.17 -24.50 69.24
C ASN A 11 -9.36 -23.80 68.14
N TRP A 12 -9.29 -22.48 68.17
CA TRP A 12 -8.46 -21.70 67.22
C TRP A 12 -7.01 -22.20 67.12
N ALA A 13 -6.44 -22.64 68.25
CA ALA A 13 -5.11 -23.24 68.30
C ALA A 13 -5.00 -24.54 67.48
N PHE A 14 -6.07 -25.34 67.44
CA PHE A 14 -6.14 -26.57 66.63
C PHE A 14 -6.10 -26.25 65.13
N LEU A 15 -6.90 -25.27 64.67
CA LEU A 15 -6.88 -24.83 63.27
C LEU A 15 -5.52 -24.25 62.87
N GLN A 16 -4.87 -23.51 63.76
CA GLN A 16 -3.55 -22.95 63.52
C GLN A 16 -2.45 -24.02 63.42
N GLU A 17 -2.59 -25.13 64.16
CA GLU A 17 -1.61 -26.23 64.16
C GLU A 17 -1.83 -27.22 63.01
N HIS A 18 -3.09 -27.54 62.70
CA HIS A 18 -3.43 -28.61 61.74
C HIS A 18 -3.79 -28.09 60.34
N TYR A 19 -4.20 -26.83 60.20
CA TYR A 19 -4.60 -26.22 58.92
C TYR A 19 -4.00 -24.81 58.72
N PRO A 20 -2.67 -24.66 58.74
CA PRO A 20 -2.01 -23.36 58.66
C PRO A 20 -2.34 -22.60 57.36
N ASP A 21 -2.50 -23.31 56.24
CA ASP A 21 -2.82 -22.71 54.93
C ASP A 21 -4.19 -22.02 54.93
N VAL A 22 -5.17 -22.61 55.61
CA VAL A 22 -6.52 -22.04 55.75
C VAL A 22 -6.45 -20.78 56.61
N VAL A 23 -5.70 -20.83 57.71
CA VAL A 23 -5.50 -19.68 58.60
C VAL A 23 -4.81 -18.53 57.88
N GLU A 24 -3.80 -18.80 57.05
CA GLU A 24 -3.11 -17.76 56.28
C GLU A 24 -4.03 -17.11 55.24
N GLY A 25 -4.76 -17.91 54.45
CA GLY A 25 -5.68 -17.36 53.45
C GLY A 25 -6.86 -16.57 54.04
N LEU A 26 -7.32 -16.93 55.24
CA LEU A 26 -8.34 -16.16 55.95
C LEU A 26 -7.77 -14.86 56.56
N LYS A 27 -6.50 -14.81 56.99
CA LYS A 27 -5.85 -13.58 57.49
C LYS A 27 -5.79 -12.48 56.44
N GLU A 28 -5.69 -12.86 55.18
CA GLU A 28 -5.73 -11.93 54.05
C GLU A 28 -7.12 -11.33 53.80
N LEU A 29 -8.17 -11.70 54.56
CA LEU A 29 -9.49 -11.09 54.44
C LEU A 29 -9.52 -9.74 55.16
N ARG A 30 -10.21 -8.77 54.55
CA ARG A 30 -10.35 -7.41 55.09
C ARG A 30 -11.03 -7.36 56.46
N GLU A 31 -11.91 -8.31 56.74
CA GLU A 31 -12.64 -8.45 58.02
C GLU A 31 -12.17 -9.67 58.82
N TRP A 32 -10.87 -9.99 58.73
CA TRP A 32 -10.27 -11.15 59.38
C TRP A 32 -10.63 -11.27 60.88
N ASP A 33 -10.61 -10.17 61.63
CA ASP A 33 -10.92 -10.21 63.06
C ASP A 33 -12.38 -10.62 63.35
N ASN A 34 -13.31 -10.23 62.49
CA ASN A 34 -14.71 -10.66 62.57
C ASN A 34 -14.85 -12.14 62.19
N VAL A 35 -14.19 -12.56 61.11
CA VAL A 35 -14.20 -13.94 60.63
C VAL A 35 -13.60 -14.89 61.65
N LYS A 36 -12.47 -14.53 62.27
CA LYS A 36 -11.80 -15.33 63.30
C LYS A 36 -12.70 -15.56 64.52
N ASN A 37 -13.43 -14.53 64.97
CA ASN A 37 -14.36 -14.64 66.10
C ASN A 37 -15.59 -15.49 65.73
N ALA A 38 -16.16 -15.25 64.55
CA ALA A 38 -17.30 -16.03 64.05
C ALA A 38 -16.96 -17.50 63.79
N LEU A 39 -15.72 -17.81 63.38
CA LEU A 39 -15.25 -19.18 63.15
C LEU A 39 -15.31 -20.02 64.44
N ALA A 40 -14.83 -19.44 65.55
CA ALA A 40 -14.80 -20.12 66.83
C ALA A 40 -16.22 -20.37 67.40
N ASP A 41 -17.17 -19.49 67.09
CA ASP A 41 -18.57 -19.62 67.51
C ASP A 41 -19.38 -20.52 66.58
N ALA A 42 -19.13 -20.49 65.27
CA ALA A 42 -19.84 -21.33 64.30
C ALA A 42 -19.41 -22.80 64.33
N GLU A 43 -18.15 -23.12 64.69
CA GLU A 43 -17.72 -24.50 64.94
C GLU A 43 -18.42 -25.10 66.16
N ARG A 44 -18.60 -24.29 67.22
CA ARG A 44 -19.33 -24.71 68.43
C ARG A 44 -20.79 -25.03 68.15
N LEU A 45 -21.33 -24.47 67.07
CA LEU A 45 -22.69 -24.71 66.59
C LEU A 45 -22.74 -25.78 65.48
N GLU A 46 -21.60 -26.36 65.09
CA GLU A 46 -21.47 -27.29 63.95
C GLU A 46 -21.97 -26.72 62.61
N ASP A 47 -21.99 -25.38 62.48
CA ASP A 47 -22.63 -24.67 61.36
C ASP A 47 -21.77 -24.63 60.08
N TYR A 48 -20.53 -25.13 60.12
CA TYR A 48 -19.68 -25.28 58.93
C TYR A 48 -18.75 -26.49 59.01
N SER A 49 -18.19 -26.90 57.87
CA SER A 49 -17.14 -27.92 57.77
C SER A 49 -15.78 -27.29 57.47
N ILE A 50 -14.71 -27.72 58.15
CA ILE A 50 -13.32 -27.29 57.87
C ILE A 50 -12.95 -27.48 56.39
N LEU A 51 -13.52 -28.50 55.74
CA LEU A 51 -13.35 -28.74 54.31
C LEU A 51 -13.93 -27.59 53.46
N ALA A 52 -15.06 -27.03 53.85
CA ALA A 52 -15.68 -25.90 53.16
C ALA A 52 -14.83 -24.62 53.30
N LEU A 53 -14.20 -24.40 54.46
CA LEU A 53 -13.23 -23.31 54.64
C LEU A 53 -11.97 -23.49 53.81
N ALA A 54 -11.42 -24.70 53.76
CA ALA A 54 -10.27 -25.01 52.92
C ALA A 54 -10.59 -24.79 51.44
N ALA A 55 -11.78 -25.19 50.99
CA ALA A 55 -12.25 -24.95 49.63
C ALA A 55 -12.42 -23.45 49.33
N LEU A 56 -13.00 -22.67 50.26
CA LEU A 56 -13.15 -21.22 50.09
C LEU A 56 -11.80 -20.49 50.03
N VAL A 57 -10.83 -20.89 50.85
CA VAL A 57 -9.48 -20.32 50.83
C VAL A 57 -8.75 -20.67 49.53
N ALA A 58 -8.87 -21.91 49.06
CA ALA A 58 -8.30 -22.33 47.78
C ALA A 58 -8.91 -21.52 46.61
N LEU A 59 -10.23 -21.37 46.58
CA LEU A 59 -10.93 -20.58 45.57
C LEU A 59 -10.51 -19.10 45.61
N LYS A 60 -10.34 -18.52 46.80
CA LYS A 60 -9.83 -17.15 46.94
C LYS A 60 -8.42 -17.00 46.35
N ARG A 61 -7.53 -17.96 46.61
CA ARG A 61 -6.15 -17.94 46.06
C ARG A 61 -6.18 -18.04 44.53
N GLU A 62 -7.01 -18.91 43.99
CA GLU A 62 -7.22 -19.03 42.54
C GLU A 62 -7.72 -17.72 41.92
N VAL A 63 -8.76 -17.10 42.50
CA VAL A 63 -9.28 -15.81 42.06
C VAL A 63 -8.23 -14.70 42.13
N ASN A 64 -7.36 -14.69 43.14
CA ASN A 64 -6.28 -13.70 43.23
C ASN A 64 -5.25 -13.88 42.11
N ILE A 65 -4.87 -15.12 41.78
CA ILE A 65 -3.96 -15.41 40.67
C ILE A 65 -4.60 -14.95 39.34
N ASP A 66 -5.89 -15.23 39.14
CA ASP A 66 -6.61 -14.78 37.95
C ASP A 66 -6.67 -13.25 37.85
N LEU A 67 -6.85 -12.55 38.98
CA LEU A 67 -6.84 -11.09 39.02
C LEU A 67 -5.47 -10.50 38.69
N GLU A 68 -4.38 -11.13 39.15
CA GLU A 68 -3.02 -10.73 38.80
C GLU A 68 -2.78 -10.92 37.29
N GLU A 69 -3.14 -12.09 36.73
CA GLU A 69 -3.00 -12.35 35.30
C GLU A 69 -3.85 -11.37 34.46
N LEU A 70 -5.08 -11.09 34.88
CA LEU A 70 -5.93 -10.09 34.22
C LEU A 70 -5.32 -8.69 34.30
N SER A 71 -4.73 -8.32 35.43
CA SER A 71 -4.06 -7.02 35.61
C SER A 71 -2.85 -6.88 34.67
N GLU A 72 -2.05 -7.94 34.53
CA GLU A 72 -0.94 -7.98 33.58
C GLU A 72 -1.44 -7.88 32.13
N ARG A 73 -2.52 -8.60 31.79
CA ARG A 73 -3.14 -8.53 30.46
C ARG A 73 -3.66 -7.12 30.17
N ILE A 74 -4.32 -6.47 31.13
CA ILE A 74 -4.80 -5.09 31.01
C ILE A 74 -3.62 -4.13 30.80
N TYR A 75 -2.56 -4.27 31.58
CA TYR A 75 -1.36 -3.45 31.45
C TYR A 75 -0.70 -3.61 30.07
N ASN A 76 -0.59 -4.85 29.58
CA ASN A 76 -0.07 -5.15 28.25
C ASN A 76 -0.93 -4.57 27.13
N VAL A 77 -2.26 -4.62 27.27
CA VAL A 77 -3.19 -4.01 26.32
C VAL A 77 -3.07 -2.49 26.35
N SER A 78 -2.96 -1.88 27.53
CA SER A 78 -2.75 -0.43 27.68
C SER A 78 -1.47 0.03 27.00
N ASN A 79 -0.36 -0.67 27.21
CA ASN A 79 0.92 -0.35 26.56
C ASN A 79 0.84 -0.48 25.03
N LYS A 80 0.16 -1.52 24.53
CA LYS A 80 -0.09 -1.66 23.09
C LYS A 80 -0.95 -0.52 22.57
N LEU A 81 -1.98 -0.10 23.29
CA LEU A 81 -2.84 1.01 22.90
C LEU A 81 -2.06 2.33 22.82
N ASP A 82 -1.17 2.59 23.79
CA ASP A 82 -0.30 3.77 23.76
C ASP A 82 0.67 3.74 22.57
N SER A 83 1.26 2.57 22.28
CA SER A 83 2.10 2.41 21.09
C SER A 83 1.32 2.67 19.80
N PHE A 84 0.10 2.13 19.67
CA PHE A 84 -0.76 2.35 18.51
C PHE A 84 -1.18 3.82 18.36
N LYS A 85 -1.43 4.51 19.48
CA LYS A 85 -1.75 5.93 19.48
C LYS A 85 -0.58 6.75 18.94
N THR A 86 0.63 6.50 19.43
CA THR A 86 1.83 7.21 18.94
C THR A 86 2.14 6.91 17.47
N GLU A 87 2.01 5.65 17.04
CA GLU A 87 2.19 5.27 15.63
C GLU A 87 1.15 5.97 14.74
N THR A 88 -0.10 6.04 15.19
CA THR A 88 -1.20 6.69 14.48
C THR A 88 -0.97 8.20 14.37
N GLU A 89 -0.56 8.87 15.45
CA GLU A 89 -0.20 10.31 15.41
C GLU A 89 0.96 10.59 14.45
N ASN A 90 1.98 9.72 14.41
CA ASN A 90 3.10 9.86 13.48
C ASN A 90 2.65 9.64 12.03
N ASN A 91 1.77 8.67 11.78
CA ASN A 91 1.19 8.43 10.47
C ASN A 91 0.32 9.61 10.01
N PHE A 92 -0.48 10.20 10.90
CA PHE A 92 -1.24 11.41 10.58
C PHE A 92 -0.33 12.58 10.20
N LYS A 93 0.73 12.85 10.97
CA LYS A 93 1.71 13.89 10.64
C LYS A 93 2.39 13.66 9.29
N ARG A 94 2.67 12.40 8.94
CA ARG A 94 3.23 12.04 7.64
C ARG A 94 2.24 12.32 6.51
N ILE A 95 1.00 11.86 6.65
CA ILE A 95 -0.06 12.07 5.66
C ILE A 95 -0.32 13.57 5.49
N GLU A 96 -0.33 14.36 6.57
CA GLU A 96 -0.50 15.80 6.50
C GLU A 96 0.62 16.49 5.70
N LYS A 97 1.88 16.05 5.87
CA LYS A 97 3.00 16.51 5.04
C LYS A 97 2.84 16.13 3.57
N GLU A 98 2.42 14.90 3.29
CA GLU A 98 2.18 14.44 1.91
C GLU A 98 1.03 15.24 1.26
N ILE A 99 -0.05 15.53 1.98
CA ILE A 99 -1.14 16.39 1.52
C ILE A 99 -0.66 17.80 1.21
N ASN A 100 0.17 18.39 2.08
CA ASN A 100 0.71 19.72 1.85
C ASN A 100 1.64 19.75 0.63
N GLY A 101 2.50 18.74 0.44
CA GLY A 101 3.32 18.62 -0.76
C GLY A 101 2.48 18.49 -2.04
N ILE A 102 1.38 17.71 -2.00
CA ILE A 102 0.46 17.61 -3.15
C ILE A 102 -0.21 18.96 -3.44
N LYS A 103 -0.63 19.70 -2.42
CA LYS A 103 -1.20 21.05 -2.59
C LYS A 103 -0.22 21.99 -3.28
N GLU A 104 1.05 21.99 -2.88
CA GLU A 104 2.09 22.82 -3.52
C GLU A 104 2.26 22.47 -5.00
N VAL A 105 2.28 21.18 -5.35
CA VAL A 105 2.36 20.72 -6.75
C VAL A 105 1.13 21.13 -7.56
N VAL A 106 -0.06 21.05 -6.96
CA VAL A 106 -1.31 21.49 -7.61
C VAL A 106 -1.28 23.00 -7.86
N GLU A 107 -0.87 23.80 -6.89
CA GLU A 107 -0.72 25.25 -7.07
C GLU A 107 0.30 25.59 -8.17
N GLU A 108 1.40 24.83 -8.27
CA GLU A 108 2.37 25.00 -9.35
C GLU A 108 1.76 24.65 -10.71
N LEU A 109 1.02 23.54 -10.81
CA LEU A 109 0.31 23.14 -12.01
C LEU A 109 -0.72 24.18 -12.43
N ASP A 110 -1.47 24.76 -11.51
CA ASP A 110 -2.42 25.83 -11.78
C ASP A 110 -1.72 27.06 -12.36
N ARG A 111 -0.57 27.46 -11.78
CA ARG A 111 0.25 28.56 -12.32
C ARG A 111 0.74 28.26 -13.74
N ARG A 112 1.25 27.04 -13.99
CA ARG A 112 1.69 26.62 -15.31
C ARG A 112 0.55 26.60 -16.31
N THR A 113 -0.64 26.15 -15.90
CA THR A 113 -1.83 26.12 -16.74
C THR A 113 -2.26 27.52 -17.15
N VAL A 114 -2.21 28.50 -16.23
CA VAL A 114 -2.46 29.91 -16.55
C VAL A 114 -1.43 30.44 -17.57
N VAL A 115 -0.15 30.07 -17.43
CA VAL A 115 0.88 30.45 -18.41
C VAL A 115 0.58 29.83 -19.79
N VAL A 116 0.24 28.55 -19.85
CA VAL A 116 -0.12 27.87 -21.11
C VAL A 116 -1.33 28.54 -21.77
N ALA A 117 -2.39 28.84 -21.01
CA ALA A 117 -3.57 29.53 -21.52
C ALA A 117 -3.24 30.95 -22.05
N ASN A 118 -2.24 31.62 -21.47
CA ASN A 118 -1.76 32.91 -21.99
C ASN A 118 -0.91 32.74 -23.25
N VAL A 119 -0.08 31.70 -23.33
CA VAL A 119 0.70 31.36 -24.53
C VAL A 119 -0.21 31.00 -25.70
N GLU A 120 -1.29 30.24 -25.47
CA GLU A 120 -2.30 29.92 -26.49
C GLU A 120 -2.94 31.18 -27.08
N LYS A 121 -3.16 32.23 -26.28
CA LYS A 121 -3.69 33.52 -26.79
C LYS A 121 -2.68 34.29 -27.63
N VAL A 122 -1.38 34.09 -27.39
CA VAL A 122 -0.30 34.78 -28.11
C VAL A 122 0.11 34.01 -29.37
N LEU A 123 -0.13 32.70 -29.41
CA LEU A 123 0.21 31.82 -30.52
C LEU A 123 -0.30 32.31 -31.89
N PRO A 124 -1.58 32.73 -32.05
CA PRO A 124 -2.06 33.24 -33.33
C PRO A 124 -1.31 34.49 -33.80
N ARG A 125 -0.95 35.39 -32.87
CA ARG A 125 -0.18 36.60 -33.19
C ARG A 125 1.26 36.28 -33.58
N VAL A 126 1.85 35.27 -32.95
CA VAL A 126 3.18 34.77 -33.32
C VAL A 126 3.13 34.14 -34.70
N SER A 127 2.12 33.32 -35.00
CA SER A 127 1.93 32.74 -36.33
C SER A 127 1.71 33.81 -37.40
N GLU A 128 0.92 34.86 -37.14
CA GLU A 128 0.76 36.00 -38.05
C GLU A 128 2.09 36.76 -38.27
N LEU A 129 2.89 36.92 -37.21
CA LEU A 129 4.22 37.53 -37.28
C LEU A 129 5.21 36.68 -38.06
N GLU A 130 5.19 35.35 -37.88
CA GLU A 130 5.99 34.40 -38.66
C GLU A 130 5.62 34.44 -40.14
N GLU A 131 4.31 34.44 -40.45
CA GLU A 131 3.84 34.51 -41.84
C GLU A 131 4.27 35.83 -42.49
N ARG A 132 4.14 36.97 -41.78
CA ARG A 132 4.66 38.26 -42.24
C ARG A 132 6.18 38.27 -42.35
N MET A 133 6.91 37.65 -41.43
CA MET A 133 8.37 37.56 -41.49
C MET A 133 8.84 36.69 -42.66
N LEU A 134 8.05 35.70 -43.08
CA LEU A 134 8.31 34.88 -44.26
C LEU A 134 7.94 35.62 -45.55
N SER A 135 6.86 36.41 -45.55
CA SER A 135 6.44 37.19 -46.73
C SER A 135 7.33 38.41 -46.98
N PHE A 136 7.79 39.08 -45.92
CA PHE A 136 8.51 40.35 -46.01
C PHE A 136 9.81 40.29 -46.84
N PRO A 137 10.69 39.26 -46.72
CA PRO A 137 11.85 39.13 -47.59
C PRO A 137 11.48 38.91 -49.06
N ILE A 138 10.38 38.22 -49.35
CA ILE A 138 9.89 37.97 -50.71
C ILE A 138 9.37 39.28 -51.30
N GLU A 139 8.54 40.02 -50.57
CA GLU A 139 8.02 41.33 -50.97
C GLU A 139 9.16 42.35 -51.17
N VAL A 140 10.16 42.35 -50.27
CA VAL A 140 11.34 43.20 -50.41
C VAL A 140 12.16 42.79 -51.64
N ALA A 141 12.36 41.49 -51.88
CA ALA A 141 13.06 40.99 -53.07
C ALA A 141 12.33 41.39 -54.36
N GLU A 142 11.02 41.19 -54.44
CA GLU A 142 10.21 41.60 -55.60
C GLU A 142 10.24 43.12 -55.81
N SER A 143 10.20 43.91 -54.72
CA SER A 143 10.25 45.37 -54.82
C SER A 143 11.63 45.86 -55.26
N LEU A 144 12.70 45.21 -54.81
CA LEU A 144 14.07 45.49 -55.22
C LEU A 144 14.29 45.05 -56.67
N GLU A 145 13.78 43.89 -57.06
CA GLU A 145 13.82 43.40 -58.43
C GLU A 145 13.08 44.34 -59.37
N LYS A 146 11.86 44.80 -59.03
CA LYS A 146 11.14 45.81 -59.80
C LYS A 146 11.89 47.15 -59.89
N ARG A 147 12.57 47.58 -58.83
CA ARG A 147 13.41 48.80 -58.86
C ARG A 147 14.68 48.61 -59.67
N LEU A 148 15.31 47.44 -59.58
CA LEU A 148 16.51 47.09 -60.33
C LEU A 148 16.19 46.93 -61.82
N ILE A 149 15.08 46.27 -62.18
CA ILE A 149 14.59 46.19 -63.56
C ILE A 149 14.33 47.59 -64.10
N LYS A 150 13.57 48.43 -63.40
CA LYS A 150 13.35 49.83 -63.84
C LYS A 150 14.64 50.64 -63.94
N SER A 151 15.58 50.45 -63.02
CA SER A 151 16.88 51.12 -63.06
C SER A 151 17.76 50.58 -64.17
N LEU A 152 17.67 49.29 -64.50
CA LEU A 152 18.39 48.64 -65.59
C LEU A 152 17.80 49.06 -66.94
N GLU A 153 16.47 49.08 -67.08
CA GLU A 153 15.77 49.62 -68.24
C GLU A 153 16.18 51.06 -68.49
N LYS A 154 16.13 51.93 -67.47
CA LYS A 154 16.63 53.31 -67.58
C LYS A 154 18.11 53.38 -67.93
N LYS A 155 18.97 52.58 -67.28
CA LYS A 155 20.40 52.57 -67.61
C LYS A 155 20.69 52.00 -68.99
N VAL A 156 19.86 51.09 -69.50
CA VAL A 156 19.95 50.53 -70.85
C VAL A 156 19.44 51.56 -71.85
N GLU A 157 18.34 52.26 -71.58
CA GLU A 157 17.88 53.41 -72.38
C GLU A 157 18.95 54.50 -72.42
N GLU A 158 19.48 54.91 -71.26
CA GLU A 158 20.59 55.85 -71.13
C GLU A 158 21.84 55.35 -71.85
N LEU A 159 22.23 54.07 -71.74
CA LEU A 159 23.38 53.49 -72.44
C LEU A 159 23.14 53.37 -73.96
N VAL A 160 21.90 53.14 -74.39
CA VAL A 160 21.53 53.09 -75.81
C VAL A 160 21.55 54.51 -76.38
N GLU A 161 21.03 55.51 -75.66
CA GLU A 161 21.13 56.93 -76.00
C GLU A 161 22.58 57.43 -75.97
N GLU A 162 23.37 57.01 -74.98
CA GLU A 162 24.77 57.38 -74.79
C GLU A 162 25.68 56.70 -75.82
N LYS A 163 25.45 55.42 -76.17
CA LYS A 163 26.19 54.73 -77.24
C LYS A 163 25.76 55.13 -78.65
N VAL A 164 24.54 55.65 -78.83
CA VAL A 164 24.13 56.30 -80.09
C VAL A 164 24.65 57.75 -80.17
N GLY A 165 24.89 58.41 -79.03
CA GLY A 165 25.31 59.80 -78.98
C GLY A 165 26.81 60.07 -78.84
N LYS A 166 27.60 59.20 -78.20
CA LYS A 166 29.00 59.49 -77.89
C LYS A 166 29.87 58.23 -77.89
N ALA A 167 30.56 58.04 -79.01
CA ALA A 167 31.95 57.60 -78.93
C ALA A 167 32.78 58.76 -78.35
N ASN A 168 33.51 58.45 -77.27
CA ASN A 168 34.67 59.16 -76.69
C ASN A 168 34.51 59.74 -75.28
N ASN A 169 35.59 59.49 -74.53
CA ASN A 169 36.06 60.03 -73.27
C ASN A 169 35.42 59.50 -71.98
N ILE A 170 35.94 58.34 -71.57
CA ILE A 170 35.90 57.90 -70.17
C ILE A 170 36.70 58.91 -69.34
N ASN A 171 36.00 59.62 -68.46
CA ASN A 171 36.60 60.52 -67.49
C ASN A 171 37.07 59.68 -66.28
N LEU A 172 38.37 59.42 -66.21
CA LEU A 172 39.02 58.57 -65.18
C LEU A 172 38.64 58.95 -63.73
N LYS A 173 38.27 60.21 -63.48
CA LYS A 173 37.91 60.73 -62.16
C LYS A 173 36.56 60.18 -61.67
N GLU A 174 35.55 60.12 -62.53
CA GLU A 174 34.24 59.55 -62.20
C GLU A 174 34.30 58.03 -62.02
N PHE A 175 35.22 57.38 -62.73
CA PHE A 175 35.47 55.94 -62.57
C PHE A 175 36.12 55.65 -61.20
N LEU A 176 37.07 56.49 -60.77
CA LEU A 176 37.67 56.42 -59.44
C LEU A 176 36.65 56.68 -58.33
N ASP A 177 35.79 57.68 -58.46
CA ASP A 177 34.75 57.96 -57.44
C ASP A 177 33.72 56.82 -57.34
N LYS A 178 33.35 56.20 -58.46
CA LYS A 178 32.51 54.97 -58.46
C LYS A 178 33.22 53.76 -57.88
N TYR A 179 34.51 53.62 -58.10
CA TYR A 179 35.30 52.54 -57.51
C TYR A 179 35.39 52.71 -55.99
N ASP A 180 35.65 53.92 -55.51
CA ASP A 180 35.70 54.23 -54.08
C ASP A 180 34.34 54.04 -53.38
N SER A 181 33.24 54.40 -54.05
CA SER A 181 31.89 54.14 -53.49
C SER A 181 31.59 52.65 -53.40
N LEU A 182 31.94 51.87 -54.42
CA LEU A 182 31.79 50.41 -54.42
C LEU A 182 32.68 49.75 -53.37
N VAL A 183 33.91 50.23 -53.16
CA VAL A 183 34.80 49.71 -52.11
C VAL A 183 34.22 49.97 -50.72
N ARG A 184 33.67 51.18 -50.47
CA ARG A 184 33.01 51.49 -49.19
C ARG A 184 31.77 50.64 -48.96
N GLU A 185 30.95 50.46 -49.98
CA GLU A 185 29.76 49.60 -49.91
C GLU A 185 30.14 48.14 -49.65
N ASN A 186 31.21 47.64 -50.28
CA ASN A 186 31.72 46.29 -50.06
C ASN A 186 32.18 46.10 -48.60
N VAL A 187 32.85 47.10 -48.01
CA VAL A 187 33.27 47.08 -46.60
C VAL A 187 32.05 47.06 -45.66
N GLU A 188 31.01 47.85 -45.94
CA GLU A 188 29.77 47.81 -45.16
C GLU A 188 29.03 46.47 -45.28
N LEU A 189 28.95 45.91 -46.48
CA LEU A 189 28.36 44.61 -46.72
C LEU A 189 29.12 43.51 -45.97
N LYS A 190 30.45 43.57 -45.94
CA LYS A 190 31.28 42.64 -45.17
C LYS A 190 30.97 42.69 -43.68
N ARG A 191 30.83 43.89 -43.10
CA ARG A 191 30.44 44.06 -41.69
C ARG A 191 29.03 43.53 -41.40
N LYS A 192 28.07 43.77 -42.30
CA LYS A 192 26.71 43.21 -42.18
C LYS A 192 26.71 41.69 -42.25
N LEU A 193 27.58 41.11 -43.10
CA LEU A 193 27.73 39.67 -43.26
C LEU A 193 28.32 39.03 -41.98
N GLU A 194 29.39 39.61 -41.41
CA GLU A 194 29.96 39.15 -40.13
C GLU A 194 28.96 39.20 -38.98
N ASN A 195 28.13 40.25 -38.91
CA ASN A 195 27.08 40.34 -37.89
C ASN A 195 26.01 39.27 -38.07
N ARG A 196 25.57 39.00 -39.32
CA ARG A 196 24.62 37.92 -39.61
C ARG A 196 25.21 36.56 -39.25
N GLU A 197 26.49 36.32 -39.52
CA GLU A 197 27.16 35.07 -39.14
C GLU A 197 27.26 34.87 -37.63
N ARG A 198 27.41 35.94 -36.84
CA ARG A 198 27.32 35.85 -35.37
C ARG A 198 25.92 35.45 -34.92
N ILE A 199 24.89 36.12 -35.45
CA ILE A 199 23.49 35.81 -35.12
C ILE A 199 23.15 34.37 -35.50
N ILE A 200 23.61 33.88 -36.66
CA ILE A 200 23.43 32.48 -37.08
C ILE A 200 24.09 31.51 -36.09
N ARG A 201 25.29 31.82 -35.60
CA ARG A 201 25.95 31.02 -34.57
C ARG A 201 25.15 30.97 -33.27
N GLU A 202 24.70 32.13 -32.77
CA GLU A 202 23.89 32.20 -31.54
C GLU A 202 22.56 31.43 -31.67
N LEU A 203 21.91 31.52 -32.83
CA LEU A 203 20.67 30.77 -33.11
C LEU A 203 20.93 29.26 -33.18
N ARG A 204 22.05 28.82 -33.76
CA ARG A 204 22.44 27.40 -33.76
C ARG A 204 22.68 26.88 -32.34
N ASP A 205 23.34 27.66 -31.49
CA ASP A 205 23.59 27.28 -30.09
C ASP A 205 22.28 27.20 -29.30
N LYS A 206 21.35 28.13 -29.50
CA LYS A 206 20.01 28.07 -28.90
C LYS A 206 19.23 26.84 -29.37
N LEU A 207 19.31 26.52 -30.66
CA LEU A 207 18.63 25.38 -31.25
C LEU A 207 19.17 24.06 -30.71
N ALA A 208 20.50 23.95 -30.51
CA ALA A 208 21.12 22.79 -29.86
C ALA A 208 20.62 22.60 -28.42
N LYS A 209 20.55 23.67 -27.63
CA LYS A 209 20.00 23.61 -26.26
C LYS A 209 18.53 23.19 -26.24
N MET A 210 17.72 23.68 -27.18
CA MET A 210 16.31 23.27 -27.27
C MET A 210 16.19 21.79 -27.65
N GLN A 211 17.02 21.30 -28.58
CA GLN A 211 17.05 19.87 -28.93
C GLN A 211 17.42 18.97 -27.74
N GLU A 212 18.29 19.43 -26.85
CA GLU A 212 18.63 18.71 -25.61
C GLU A 212 17.44 18.68 -24.66
N SER A 213 16.76 19.82 -24.44
CA SER A 213 15.55 19.86 -23.61
C SER A 213 14.40 18.99 -24.16
N VAL A 214 14.28 18.86 -25.49
CA VAL A 214 13.29 17.96 -26.11
C VAL A 214 13.60 16.50 -25.80
N LYS A 215 14.87 16.08 -25.82
CA LYS A 215 15.25 14.72 -25.42
C LYS A 215 14.94 14.44 -23.96
N GLU A 216 15.18 15.40 -23.07
CA GLU A 216 14.81 15.27 -21.65
C GLU A 216 13.29 15.11 -21.49
N VAL A 217 12.49 15.87 -22.25
CA VAL A 217 11.03 15.73 -22.25
C VAL A 217 10.59 14.35 -22.76
N GLU A 218 11.20 13.84 -23.83
CA GLU A 218 10.93 12.48 -24.35
C GLU A 218 11.26 11.39 -23.32
N GLU A 219 12.34 11.55 -22.54
CA GLU A 219 12.68 10.62 -21.46
C GLU A 219 11.66 10.66 -20.32
N ILE A 220 11.19 11.85 -19.96
CA ILE A 220 10.12 12.02 -18.96
C ILE A 220 8.83 11.37 -19.48
N GLU A 221 8.47 11.57 -20.74
CA GLU A 221 7.26 11.00 -21.35
C GLU A 221 7.28 9.47 -21.31
N LYS A 222 8.45 8.84 -21.60
CA LYS A 222 8.61 7.39 -21.46
C LYS A 222 8.37 6.92 -20.02
N LYS A 223 8.95 7.61 -19.02
CA LYS A 223 8.73 7.27 -17.60
C LYS A 223 7.26 7.43 -17.20
N VAL A 224 6.60 8.48 -17.67
CA VAL A 224 5.15 8.70 -17.44
C VAL A 224 4.32 7.56 -18.05
N SER A 225 4.67 7.10 -19.26
CA SER A 225 4.00 5.96 -19.89
C SER A 225 4.18 4.67 -19.08
N GLU A 226 5.38 4.41 -18.54
CA GLU A 226 5.65 3.27 -17.65
C GLU A 226 4.84 3.34 -16.35
N TYR A 227 4.78 4.52 -15.72
CA TYR A 227 3.92 4.73 -14.54
C TYR A 227 2.43 4.55 -14.86
N GLY A 228 2.00 4.94 -16.06
CA GLY A 228 0.64 4.69 -16.56
C GLY A 228 0.30 3.20 -16.59
N LYS A 229 1.19 2.38 -17.16
CA LYS A 229 1.03 0.91 -17.20
C LYS A 229 0.99 0.29 -15.80
N LEU A 230 1.90 0.70 -14.92
CA LEU A 230 1.93 0.26 -13.52
C LEU A 230 0.63 0.60 -12.77
N ALA A 231 0.04 1.76 -13.04
CA ALA A 231 -1.23 2.17 -12.44
C ALA A 231 -2.40 1.33 -12.95
N GLU A 232 -2.39 0.93 -14.23
CA GLU A 232 -3.36 -0.01 -14.81
C GLU A 232 -3.24 -1.40 -14.18
N ASP A 233 -2.03 -1.93 -14.05
CA ASP A 233 -1.77 -3.21 -13.38
C ASP A 233 -2.24 -3.17 -11.92
N MET A 234 -1.97 -2.08 -11.20
CA MET A 234 -2.45 -1.90 -9.83
C MET A 234 -3.99 -1.85 -9.74
N LYS A 235 -4.67 -1.22 -10.71
CA LYS A 235 -6.13 -1.26 -10.77
C LYS A 235 -6.64 -2.68 -10.96
N GLU A 236 -6.00 -3.45 -11.84
CA GLU A 236 -6.40 -4.85 -12.07
C GLU A 236 -6.20 -5.71 -10.81
N VAL A 237 -5.05 -5.57 -10.15
CA VAL A 237 -4.76 -6.24 -8.87
C VAL A 237 -5.80 -5.86 -7.81
N ARG A 238 -6.17 -4.59 -7.71
CA ARG A 238 -7.20 -4.11 -6.77
C ARG A 238 -8.56 -4.74 -7.04
N VAL A 239 -8.97 -4.84 -8.31
CA VAL A 239 -10.22 -5.51 -8.69
C VAL A 239 -10.18 -7.00 -8.35
N ARG A 240 -9.06 -7.68 -8.60
CA ARG A 240 -8.88 -9.10 -8.24
C ARG A 240 -8.91 -9.31 -6.72
N LEU A 241 -8.24 -8.45 -5.95
CA LEU A 241 -8.25 -8.48 -4.48
C LEU A 241 -9.65 -8.25 -3.92
N ALA A 242 -10.38 -7.28 -4.47
CA ALA A 242 -11.76 -7.02 -4.06
C ALA A 242 -12.70 -8.21 -4.35
N LYS A 243 -12.51 -8.91 -5.48
CA LYS A 243 -13.24 -10.15 -5.77
C LYS A 243 -12.95 -11.28 -4.78
N ILE A 244 -11.69 -11.40 -4.33
CA ILE A 244 -11.27 -12.47 -3.41
C ILE A 244 -11.73 -12.18 -1.97
N THR A 245 -11.67 -10.92 -1.55
CA THR A 245 -11.80 -10.55 -0.13
C THR A 245 -13.10 -9.82 0.19
N GLY A 246 -13.83 -9.35 -0.82
CA GLY A 246 -15.05 -8.56 -0.66
C GLY A 246 -14.82 -7.10 -0.25
N SER A 247 -13.58 -6.68 0.04
CA SER A 247 -13.24 -5.29 0.38
C SER A 247 -12.50 -4.58 -0.75
N TYR A 248 -12.88 -3.33 -1.02
CA TYR A 248 -12.20 -2.45 -1.98
C TYR A 248 -10.97 -1.74 -1.38
N ASP A 249 -10.77 -1.86 -0.06
CA ASP A 249 -9.57 -1.36 0.61
C ASP A 249 -8.47 -2.42 0.57
N LEU A 250 -7.31 -2.03 0.01
CA LEU A 250 -6.13 -2.89 -0.15
C LEU A 250 -5.61 -3.38 1.20
N LYS A 251 -5.67 -2.56 2.25
CA LYS A 251 -5.15 -2.93 3.57
C LYS A 251 -6.04 -3.93 4.28
N GLU A 252 -7.35 -3.75 4.20
CA GLU A 252 -8.31 -4.73 4.73
C GLU A 252 -8.29 -6.03 3.93
N ALA A 253 -8.26 -5.94 2.60
CA ALA A 253 -8.14 -7.11 1.73
C ALA A 253 -6.89 -7.94 2.09
N LEU A 254 -5.74 -7.29 2.26
CA LEU A 254 -4.51 -7.96 2.68
C LEU A 254 -4.62 -8.57 4.08
N ARG A 255 -5.22 -7.89 5.05
CA ARG A 255 -5.47 -8.46 6.39
C ARG A 255 -6.41 -9.66 6.37
N ILE A 256 -7.47 -9.61 5.55
CA ILE A 256 -8.40 -10.73 5.36
C ILE A 256 -7.66 -11.91 4.74
N ILE A 257 -6.77 -11.66 3.77
CA ILE A 257 -5.92 -12.71 3.20
C ILE A 257 -4.98 -13.24 4.28
N GLU A 258 -4.22 -12.41 4.98
CA GLU A 258 -3.29 -12.85 6.03
C GLU A 258 -3.97 -13.66 7.14
N ASN A 259 -5.19 -13.27 7.55
CA ASN A 259 -5.94 -13.98 8.59
C ASN A 259 -6.58 -15.28 8.10
N ASN A 260 -7.01 -15.35 6.83
CA ASN A 260 -7.66 -16.52 6.25
C ASN A 260 -6.71 -17.41 5.43
N PHE A 261 -5.45 -17.01 5.27
CA PHE A 261 -4.47 -17.78 4.51
C PHE A 261 -4.04 -18.99 5.34
N ILE A 262 -4.66 -20.13 5.06
CA ILE A 262 -4.22 -21.41 5.61
C ILE A 262 -2.93 -21.82 4.88
N PRO A 263 -1.79 -21.97 5.59
CA PRO A 263 -0.55 -22.39 4.97
C PRO A 263 -0.74 -23.72 4.26
N LYS A 264 -0.20 -23.85 3.03
CA LYS A 264 -0.27 -25.10 2.25
C LYS A 264 0.22 -26.31 3.05
N SER A 265 1.20 -26.13 3.93
CA SER A 265 1.69 -27.17 4.85
C SER A 265 0.60 -27.73 5.77
N ARG A 266 -0.21 -26.87 6.40
CA ARG A 266 -1.34 -27.29 7.25
C ARG A 266 -2.43 -27.99 6.44
N VAL A 267 -2.70 -27.52 5.22
CA VAL A 267 -3.66 -28.18 4.31
C VAL A 267 -3.16 -29.56 3.89
N GLU A 268 -1.87 -29.70 3.59
CA GLU A 268 -1.26 -30.99 3.24
C GLU A 268 -1.24 -31.98 4.42
N GLU A 269 -0.98 -31.50 5.64
CA GLU A 269 -1.06 -32.30 6.87
C GLU A 269 -2.49 -32.77 7.16
N LEU A 270 -3.48 -31.86 7.02
CA LEU A 270 -4.89 -32.20 7.12
C LEU A 270 -5.31 -33.21 6.05
N ALA A 271 -4.87 -33.03 4.80
CA ALA A 271 -5.18 -33.95 3.71
C ALA A 271 -4.59 -35.35 3.94
N LYS A 272 -3.36 -35.44 4.48
CA LYS A 272 -2.78 -36.72 4.89
C LYS A 272 -3.57 -37.37 6.02
N SER A 273 -3.97 -36.58 7.01
CA SER A 273 -4.77 -37.06 8.15
C SER A 273 -6.14 -37.58 7.71
N ILE A 274 -6.84 -36.83 6.84
CA ILE A 274 -8.11 -37.25 6.23
C ILE A 274 -7.93 -38.56 5.46
N LYS A 275 -6.86 -38.68 4.67
CA LYS A 275 -6.60 -39.90 3.89
C LYS A 275 -6.35 -41.12 4.79
N ASN A 276 -5.67 -40.93 5.92
CA ASN A 276 -5.46 -41.98 6.92
C ASN A 276 -6.78 -42.38 7.59
N LEU A 277 -7.58 -41.40 8.03
CA LEU A 277 -8.89 -41.64 8.62
C LEU A 277 -9.85 -42.33 7.65
N MET A 278 -9.82 -41.99 6.35
CA MET A 278 -10.63 -42.69 5.34
C MET A 278 -10.22 -44.17 5.19
N LYS A 279 -8.92 -44.47 5.22
CA LYS A 279 -8.43 -45.85 5.20
C LYS A 279 -8.87 -46.63 6.43
N GLU A 280 -8.71 -46.04 7.61
CA GLU A 280 -9.11 -46.65 8.88
C GLU A 280 -10.62 -46.92 8.91
N ASN A 281 -11.44 -45.98 8.43
CA ASN A 281 -12.89 -46.14 8.34
C ASN A 281 -13.29 -47.26 7.34
N GLU A 282 -12.53 -47.43 6.26
CA GLU A 282 -12.75 -48.51 5.30
C GLU A 282 -12.31 -49.88 5.83
N GLU A 283 -11.27 -49.94 6.64
CA GLU A 283 -10.87 -51.14 7.39
C GLU A 283 -11.93 -51.52 8.44
N LEU A 284 -12.40 -50.55 9.24
CA LEU A 284 -13.47 -50.73 10.21
C LEU A 284 -14.79 -51.16 9.56
N ARG A 285 -15.10 -50.68 8.36
CA ARG A 285 -16.25 -51.15 7.57
C ARG A 285 -16.11 -52.63 7.20
N LYS A 286 -14.94 -53.03 6.69
CA LYS A 286 -14.67 -54.44 6.34
C LYS A 286 -14.71 -55.35 7.56
N GLU A 287 -14.22 -54.88 8.70
CA GLU A 287 -14.27 -55.61 9.95
C GLU A 287 -15.70 -55.75 10.47
N ASN A 288 -16.50 -54.68 10.44
CA ASN A 288 -17.93 -54.75 10.75
C ASN A 288 -18.69 -55.72 9.84
N GLU A 289 -18.38 -55.75 8.54
CA GLU A 289 -18.99 -56.71 7.62
C GLU A 289 -18.60 -58.16 7.94
N LYS A 290 -17.33 -58.40 8.32
CA LYS A 290 -16.90 -59.73 8.78
C LYS A 290 -17.61 -60.13 10.07
N LEU A 291 -17.64 -59.25 11.06
CA LEU A 291 -18.33 -59.48 12.33
C LEU A 291 -19.82 -59.74 12.14
N LYS A 292 -20.49 -59.04 11.20
CA LYS A 292 -21.88 -59.35 10.84
C LYS A 292 -22.04 -60.76 10.27
N LYS A 293 -21.16 -61.18 9.36
CA LYS A 293 -21.19 -62.54 8.80
C LYS A 293 -20.90 -63.61 9.86
N ASP A 294 -19.97 -63.34 10.77
CA ASP A 294 -19.66 -64.27 11.86
C ASP A 294 -20.80 -64.32 12.89
N LEU A 295 -21.44 -63.19 13.19
CA LEU A 295 -22.68 -63.15 13.99
C LEU A 295 -23.80 -63.94 13.32
N GLU A 296 -24.01 -63.79 12.02
CA GLU A 296 -25.01 -64.57 11.28
C GLU A 296 -24.73 -66.08 11.35
N ARG A 297 -23.46 -66.48 11.20
CA ARG A 297 -23.03 -67.88 11.34
C ARG A 297 -23.22 -68.43 12.75
N ILE A 298 -22.86 -67.66 13.77
CA ILE A 298 -23.07 -68.03 15.18
C ILE A 298 -24.57 -68.12 15.45
N THR A 299 -25.37 -67.17 14.95
CA THR A 299 -26.83 -67.19 15.11
C THR A 299 -27.45 -68.42 14.45
N GLN A 300 -26.98 -68.81 13.26
CA GLN A 300 -27.40 -70.05 12.60
C GLN A 300 -26.98 -71.29 13.38
N ALA A 301 -25.74 -71.34 13.87
CA ALA A 301 -25.24 -72.44 14.69
C ALA A 301 -26.00 -72.58 16.02
N VAL A 302 -26.34 -71.47 16.66
CA VAL A 302 -27.19 -71.44 17.87
C VAL A 302 -28.59 -71.94 17.56
N LYS A 303 -29.21 -71.51 16.45
CA LYS A 303 -30.51 -72.03 16.01
C LYS A 303 -30.48 -73.55 15.79
N THR A 304 -29.47 -74.07 15.10
CA THR A 304 -29.33 -75.52 14.89
C THR A 304 -29.15 -76.27 16.20
N LEU A 305 -28.39 -75.71 17.17
CA LEU A 305 -28.20 -76.34 18.48
C LEU A 305 -29.46 -76.31 19.36
N VAL A 306 -30.29 -75.27 19.22
CA VAL A 306 -31.62 -75.19 19.87
C VAL A 306 -32.58 -76.19 19.21
N ASP A 307 -32.59 -76.30 17.88
CA ASP A 307 -33.46 -77.24 17.13
C ASP A 307 -33.07 -78.71 17.37
N GLU A 308 -31.78 -79.00 17.60
CA GLU A 308 -31.27 -80.33 17.98
C GLU A 308 -31.46 -80.66 19.48
N GLY A 309 -32.02 -79.72 20.27
CA GLY A 309 -32.36 -79.93 21.68
C GLY A 309 -31.17 -79.97 22.64
N LEU A 310 -30.02 -79.43 22.23
CA LEU A 310 -28.79 -79.41 23.04
C LEU A 310 -28.67 -78.17 23.94
N ILE A 311 -29.48 -77.12 23.69
CA ILE A 311 -29.48 -75.85 24.42
C ILE A 311 -30.94 -75.36 24.57
N GLU A 312 -31.35 -74.97 25.78
CA GLU A 312 -32.66 -74.33 26.00
C GLU A 312 -32.67 -72.90 25.43
N PRO A 313 -33.80 -72.44 24.83
CA PRO A 313 -33.88 -71.09 24.31
C PRO A 313 -33.67 -70.08 25.45
N PRO A 314 -32.99 -68.95 25.19
CA PRO A 314 -32.82 -67.90 26.19
C PRO A 314 -34.21 -67.45 26.66
N GLN A 315 -34.45 -67.53 27.97
CA GLN A 315 -35.65 -66.96 28.57
C GLN A 315 -35.60 -65.45 28.35
N GLU A 316 -36.57 -64.92 27.63
CA GLU A 316 -36.81 -63.48 27.56
C GLU A 316 -37.26 -63.02 28.96
N GLU A 317 -36.35 -62.36 29.70
CA GLU A 317 -36.74 -61.53 30.83
C GLU A 317 -37.30 -60.21 30.28
N GLU A 318 -38.58 -59.94 30.58
CA GLU A 318 -39.30 -58.68 30.32
C GLU A 318 -38.63 -57.45 30.96
#